data_AF-C3M8C6-F1
#
_entry.id   AF-C3M8C6-F1
#
_cell.length_a   1.000
_cell.length_b   1.000
_cell.length_c   1.000
_cell.angle_alpha   90.00
_cell.angle_beta   90.00
_cell.angle_gamma   90.00
#
_symmetry.space_group_name_H-M   'P 1'
#
loop_
_entity.id
_entity.type
_entity.pdbx_description
1 polymer ?
#
loop_
_entity_poly.entity_id
_entity_poly.type
_entity_poly.pdbx_seq_one_letter_code
_entity_poly.pdbx_strand_id
1 'polypeptide(L)'
;MMKERKMQNTMSQKKAREGLGAPELFQGGVFVTKNGVAELFVQPASERVAELAEREKERQANSLFKLVMMARQDIDTGDIMPPEKAIERLRADRK
;
A
#
# COMPACT_ATOMS: atom_id res chain seq x y z
N MET A 1 18.41 2.41 -2.78
CA MET A 1 18.33 1.54 -3.97
C MET A 1 17.10 1.96 -4.76
N MET A 2 17.27 2.71 -5.85
CA MET A 2 16.13 3.09 -6.70
C MET A 2 15.70 1.84 -7.46
N LYS A 3 14.46 1.36 -7.24
CA LYS A 3 13.84 0.39 -8.14
C LYS A 3 13.87 1.02 -9.53
N GLU A 4 14.52 0.37 -10.50
CA GLU A 4 14.37 0.71 -11.92
C GLU A 4 12.88 0.91 -12.20
N ARG A 5 12.52 2.07 -12.76
CA ARG A 5 11.19 2.25 -13.34
C ARG A 5 11.10 1.22 -14.47
N LYS A 6 10.46 0.07 -14.22
CA LYS A 6 10.06 -0.84 -15.30
C LYS A 6 9.39 0.02 -16.36
N MET A 7 9.95 0.04 -17.58
CA MET A 7 9.29 0.65 -18.73
C MET A 7 7.86 0.15 -18.74
N GLN A 8 6.90 1.09 -18.79
CA GLN A 8 5.49 0.75 -18.86
C GLN A 8 5.25 -0.01 -20.16
N ASN A 9 5.19 -1.33 -20.05
CA ASN A 9 4.91 -2.18 -21.19
C ASN A 9 3.50 -1.85 -21.66
N THR A 10 3.38 -1.61 -22.95
CA THR A 10 2.13 -1.32 -23.62
C THR A 10 1.88 -2.41 -24.66
N MET A 11 0.66 -2.91 -24.77
CA MET A 11 0.30 -3.88 -25.80
C MET A 11 -1.04 -3.55 -26.45
N SER A 12 -1.23 -3.94 -27.72
CA SER A 12 -2.51 -3.75 -28.38
C SER A 12 -3.60 -4.66 -27.79
N GLN A 13 -4.86 -4.24 -27.86
CA GLN A 13 -6.00 -5.03 -27.43
C GLN A 13 -6.06 -6.41 -28.12
N LYS A 14 -5.68 -6.49 -29.40
CA LYS A 14 -5.59 -7.75 -30.13
C LYS A 14 -4.59 -8.70 -29.46
N LYS A 15 -3.37 -8.23 -29.20
CA LYS A 15 -2.32 -9.03 -28.54
C LYS A 15 -2.72 -9.43 -27.12
N ALA A 16 -3.38 -8.53 -26.39
CA ALA A 16 -3.88 -8.82 -25.05
C ALA A 16 -4.91 -9.97 -25.07
N ARG A 17 -5.88 -9.93 -26.01
CA ARG A 17 -6.91 -10.98 -26.14
C ARG A 17 -6.32 -12.35 -26.49
N GLU A 18 -5.38 -12.37 -27.42
CA GLU A 18 -4.68 -13.60 -27.83
C GLU A 18 -3.81 -14.16 -26.70
N GLY A 19 -3.31 -13.29 -25.81
CA GLY A 19 -2.40 -13.63 -24.72
C GLY A 19 -3.06 -13.97 -23.37
N LEU A 20 -4.40 -13.90 -23.22
CA LEU A 20 -5.06 -14.07 -21.91
C LEU A 20 -4.77 -15.41 -21.21
N GLY A 21 -4.42 -16.46 -21.98
CA GLY A 21 -4.05 -17.77 -21.44
C GLY A 21 -2.60 -17.86 -20.92
N ALA A 22 -1.79 -16.82 -21.11
CA ALA A 22 -0.38 -16.77 -20.73
C ALA A 22 -0.12 -15.59 -19.78
N PRO A 23 -0.32 -15.77 -18.45
CA PRO A 23 -0.12 -14.73 -17.45
C PRO A 23 1.27 -14.08 -17.50
N GLU A 24 2.28 -14.78 -17.99
CA GLU A 24 3.65 -14.24 -18.15
C GLU A 24 3.69 -12.97 -19.01
N LEU A 25 2.78 -12.85 -20.00
CA LEU A 25 2.69 -11.69 -20.89
C LEU A 25 2.27 -10.40 -20.18
N PHE A 26 1.70 -10.52 -18.99
CA PHE A 26 1.19 -9.38 -18.20
C PHE A 26 2.05 -9.08 -16.97
N GLN A 27 3.15 -9.81 -16.75
CA GLN A 27 4.00 -9.64 -15.55
C GLN A 27 4.54 -8.21 -15.43
N GLY A 28 4.48 -7.67 -14.21
CA GLY A 28 4.82 -6.27 -13.94
C GLY A 28 3.75 -5.27 -14.38
N GLY A 29 2.61 -5.74 -14.90
CA GLY A 29 1.49 -4.93 -15.33
C GLY A 29 1.70 -4.30 -16.70
N VAL A 30 0.64 -4.32 -17.51
CA VAL A 30 0.67 -3.85 -18.90
C VAL A 30 -0.52 -2.94 -19.19
N PHE A 31 -0.27 -1.83 -19.88
CA PHE A 31 -1.33 -1.00 -20.46
C PHE A 31 -1.77 -1.58 -21.80
N VAL A 32 -3.05 -1.90 -21.89
CA VAL A 32 -3.69 -2.37 -23.12
C VAL A 32 -4.25 -1.16 -23.87
N THR A 33 -3.82 -1.00 -25.12
CA THR A 33 -4.23 0.11 -25.99
C THR A 33 -5.16 -0.33 -27.10
N LYS A 34 -6.05 0.59 -27.50
CA LYS A 34 -6.88 0.50 -28.69
C LYS A 34 -6.67 1.78 -29.49
N ASN A 35 -6.29 1.66 -30.76
CA ASN A 35 -5.97 2.80 -31.63
C ASN A 35 -4.94 3.78 -31.02
N GLY A 36 -3.95 3.25 -30.28
CA GLY A 36 -2.90 4.05 -29.64
C GLY A 36 -3.28 4.70 -28.30
N VAL A 37 -4.54 4.60 -27.86
CA VAL A 37 -5.00 5.11 -26.57
C VAL A 37 -5.03 3.99 -25.54
N ALA A 38 -4.48 4.21 -24.34
CA ALA A 38 -4.53 3.24 -23.25
C ALA A 38 -5.94 3.20 -22.64
N GLU A 39 -6.55 2.02 -22.63
CA GLU A 39 -7.92 1.84 -22.12
C GLU A 39 -7.95 1.04 -20.82
N LEU A 40 -7.02 0.09 -20.64
CA LEU A 40 -7.03 -0.87 -19.54
C LEU A 40 -5.62 -1.11 -19.02
N PHE A 41 -5.51 -1.43 -17.75
CA PHE A 41 -4.29 -1.96 -17.15
C PHE A 41 -4.56 -3.39 -16.68
N VAL A 42 -3.70 -4.32 -17.08
CA VAL A 42 -3.83 -5.74 -16.76
C VAL A 42 -2.56 -6.20 -16.06
N GLN A 43 -2.71 -6.87 -14.91
CA GLN A 43 -1.62 -7.52 -14.18
C GLN A 43 -2.07 -8.90 -13.68
N PRO A 44 -1.15 -9.85 -13.45
CA PRO A 44 -1.46 -11.10 -12.80
C PRO A 44 -2.07 -10.88 -11.40
N ALA A 45 -3.10 -11.66 -11.07
CA ALA A 45 -3.78 -11.55 -9.77
C ALA A 45 -2.85 -11.82 -8.59
N SER A 46 -1.90 -12.76 -8.73
CA SER A 46 -0.90 -13.07 -7.71
C SER A 46 0.00 -11.87 -7.40
N GLU A 47 0.47 -11.15 -8.43
CA GLU A 47 1.25 -9.92 -8.26
C GLU A 47 0.42 -8.85 -7.56
N ARG A 48 -0.87 -8.72 -7.89
CA ARG A 48 -1.76 -7.75 -7.24
C ARG A 48 -1.94 -8.02 -5.76
N VAL A 49 -2.13 -9.29 -5.39
CA VAL A 49 -2.27 -9.70 -3.99
C VAL A 49 -0.98 -9.42 -3.21
N ALA A 50 0.18 -9.76 -3.77
CA ALA A 50 1.47 -9.49 -3.13
C ALA A 50 1.71 -7.98 -2.96
N GLU A 51 1.41 -7.17 -3.97
CA GLU A 51 1.52 -5.71 -3.92
C GLU A 51 0.61 -5.11 -2.83
N LEU A 52 -0.63 -5.61 -2.71
CA LEU A 52 -1.57 -5.14 -1.68
C LEU A 52 -1.09 -5.50 -0.27
N ALA A 53 -0.57 -6.70 -0.07
CA ALA A 53 -0.04 -7.13 1.21
C ALA A 53 1.17 -6.27 1.65
N GLU A 54 2.10 -6.00 0.74
CA GLU A 54 3.25 -5.13 1.03
C GLU A 54 2.82 -3.69 1.32
N ARG A 55 1.87 -3.15 0.54
CA ARG A 55 1.31 -1.81 0.81
C ARG A 55 0.64 -1.69 2.17
N GLU A 56 -0.08 -2.73 2.58
CA GLU A 56 -0.74 -2.73 3.89
C GLU A 56 0.29 -2.79 5.02
N LYS A 57 1.32 -3.63 4.88
CA LYS A 57 2.44 -3.68 5.82
C LYS A 57 3.17 -2.33 5.92
N GLU A 58 3.45 -1.69 4.79
CA GLU A 58 4.08 -0.37 4.74
C GLU A 58 3.18 0.69 5.39
N ARG A 59 1.87 0.66 5.14
CA ARG A 59 0.89 1.54 5.77
C ARG A 59 0.88 1.38 7.29
N GLN A 60 0.89 0.14 7.78
CA GLN A 60 0.93 -0.15 9.21
C GLN A 60 2.22 0.36 9.86
N ALA A 61 3.38 0.10 9.24
CA ALA A 61 4.66 0.61 9.71
C ALA A 61 4.69 2.15 9.77
N ASN A 62 4.19 2.82 8.73
CA ASN A 62 4.11 4.28 8.68
C ASN A 62 3.17 4.85 9.75
N SER A 63 2.03 4.20 10.00
CA SER A 63 1.11 4.60 11.06
C SER A 63 1.73 4.45 12.44
N LEU A 64 2.41 3.32 12.71
CA LEU A 64 3.12 3.11 13.96
C LEU A 64 4.21 4.16 14.16
N PHE A 65 5.00 4.43 13.12
CA PHE A 65 6.04 5.47 13.18
C PHE A 65 5.45 6.84 13.53
N LYS A 66 4.33 7.23 12.89
CA LYS A 66 3.64 8.48 13.20
C LYS A 66 3.18 8.54 14.66
N LEU A 67 2.59 7.46 15.18
CA LEU A 67 2.18 7.37 16.58
C LEU A 67 3.35 7.54 17.54
N VAL A 68 4.50 6.91 17.25
CA VAL A 68 5.71 7.04 18.06
C VAL A 68 6.25 8.47 18.02
N MET A 69 6.25 9.11 16.85
CA MET A 69 6.68 10.51 16.72
C MET A 69 5.75 11.47 17.47
N MET A 70 4.43 11.25 17.42
CA MET A 70 3.46 12.01 18.19
C MET A 70 3.70 11.83 19.69
N ALA A 71 3.82 10.60 20.18
CA ALA A 71 4.11 10.34 21.59
C ALA A 71 5.44 10.96 22.05
N ARG A 72 6.45 10.99 21.17
CA ARG A 72 7.71 11.67 21.45
C ARG A 72 7.50 13.17 21.60
N GLN A 73 6.74 13.77 20.70
CA GLN A 73 6.39 15.19 20.76
C GLN A 73 5.63 15.52 22.06
N ASP A 74 4.66 14.69 22.44
CA ASP A 74 3.87 14.85 23.67
C ASP A 74 4.76 14.88 24.91
N ILE A 75 5.76 13.99 24.98
CA ILE A 75 6.79 13.98 26.04
C ILE A 75 7.59 15.28 26.04
N ASP A 76 8.06 15.72 24.87
CA ASP A 76 8.89 16.92 24.75
C ASP A 76 8.09 18.20 25.11
N THR A 77 6.77 18.23 24.87
CA THR A 77 5.88 19.34 25.24
C THR A 77 5.27 19.22 26.64
N GLY A 78 5.50 18.11 27.34
CA GLY A 78 4.92 17.84 28.66
C GLY A 78 3.42 17.51 28.64
N ASP A 79 2.85 17.19 27.48
CA ASP A 79 1.46 16.73 27.33
C ASP A 79 1.36 15.24 27.66
N ILE A 80 1.67 14.90 28.92
CA ILE A 80 1.76 13.52 29.39
C ILE A 80 0.79 13.27 30.54
N MET A 81 0.20 12.08 30.55
CA MET A 81 -0.64 11.62 31.66
C MET A 81 0.19 10.79 32.65
N PRO A 82 0.19 11.14 33.95
CA PRO A 82 0.85 10.32 34.95
C PRO A 82 0.10 8.98 35.13
N PRO A 83 0.82 7.90 35.47
CA PRO A 83 0.25 6.55 35.55
C PRO A 83 -0.98 6.43 36.46
N GLU A 84 -0.99 7.17 37.57
CA GLU A 84 -2.07 7.14 38.56
C GLU A 84 -3.38 7.66 37.96
N LYS A 85 -3.32 8.79 37.23
CA LYS A 85 -4.49 9.35 36.52
C LYS A 85 -4.98 8.44 35.40
N ALA A 86 -4.08 7.73 34.73
CA ALA A 86 -4.46 6.77 33.70
C ALA A 86 -5.26 5.60 34.30
N ILE A 87 -4.83 5.07 35.46
CA ILE A 87 -5.54 3.99 36.17
C ILE A 87 -6.92 4.48 36.65
N GLU A 88 -7.01 5.69 37.19
CA GLU A 88 -8.30 6.28 37.61
C GLU A 88 -9.29 6.36 36.45
N ARG A 89 -8.84 6.88 35.29
CA ARG A 89 -9.66 6.98 34.09
C ARG A 89 -10.14 5.60 33.60
N LEU A 90 -9.24 4.61 33.53
CA LEU A 90 -9.60 3.25 33.13
C LEU A 90 -10.61 2.59 34.07
N ARG A 91 -10.58 2.90 35.37
CA ARG A 91 -11.56 2.41 36.35
C ARG A 91 -12.90 3.11 36.21
N ALA A 92 -12.90 4.41 35.90
CA ALA A 92 -14.11 5.18 35.67
C ALA A 92 -14.89 4.66 34.44
N ASP A 93 -14.20 4.35 33.35
CA ASP A 93 -14.82 3.86 32.10
C ASP A 93 -15.42 2.44 32.20
N ARG A 94 -15.16 1.72 33.30
CA ARG A 94 -15.67 0.34 33.55
C ARG A 94 -16.95 0.30 34.39
N LYS A 95 -17.45 1.45 34.85
CA LYS A 95 -18.71 1.56 35.60
C LYS A 95 -19.84 1.96 34.68
#